data_AF-A0A364L229-F1
#
_entry.id   AF-A0A364L229-F1
#
_cell.length_a   1.000
_cell.length_b   1.000
_cell.length_c   1.000
_cell.angle_alpha   90.00
_cell.angle_beta   90.00
_cell.angle_gamma   90.00
#
_symmetry.space_group_name_H-M   'P 1'
#
loop_
_entity.id
_entity.type
_entity.pdbx_description
1 polymer ?
#
loop_
_entity_poly.entity_id
_entity_poly.type
_entity_poly.pdbx_seq_one_letter_code
_entity_poly.pdbx_strand_id
1 'polypeptide(L)'
;MSHLRSTTPSRDTSNTSGNENNPLLSSSGGLVSELEQEVLDEYARLLENVNKLGDALANLADNPASLTLDGLRLLERKTATVYTLLKASVYSIVLQQQIINDGEAGTAAGTDGGYGYQHDESGMQGGDGDTVMR
;
A
#
# COMPACT_ATOMS: atom_id res chain seq x y z
N MET A 1 13.55 70.82 -76.49
CA MET A 1 14.73 71.66 -76.26
C MET A 1 15.34 71.30 -74.90
N SER A 2 16.64 70.96 -74.90
CA SER A 2 17.63 71.02 -73.79
C SER A 2 17.28 70.32 -72.45
N HIS A 3 17.80 69.12 -72.13
CA HIS A 3 19.16 68.75 -71.67
C HIS A 3 19.68 69.57 -70.47
N LEU A 4 19.92 68.93 -69.31
CA LEU A 4 21.25 68.64 -68.75
C LEU A 4 21.21 68.16 -67.28
N ARG A 5 21.92 67.05 -67.10
CA ARG A 5 22.43 66.33 -65.92
C ARG A 5 23.15 67.24 -64.90
N SER A 6 22.98 66.99 -63.60
CA SER A 6 24.00 67.24 -62.55
C SER A 6 23.52 66.62 -61.23
N THR A 7 23.92 65.38 -60.91
CA THR A 7 25.08 65.05 -60.05
C THR A 7 24.91 65.55 -58.60
N THR A 8 24.34 64.69 -57.75
CA THR A 8 24.52 64.78 -56.30
C THR A 8 25.98 64.42 -55.96
N PRO A 9 26.55 64.98 -54.88
CA PRO A 9 27.99 65.08 -54.69
C PRO A 9 28.61 63.75 -54.24
N SER A 10 29.79 63.46 -54.77
CA SER A 10 30.71 62.47 -54.21
C SER A 10 31.10 62.86 -52.80
N ARG A 11 30.97 61.91 -51.87
CA ARG A 11 31.73 61.92 -50.63
C ARG A 11 32.58 60.64 -50.63
N ASP A 12 33.76 60.76 -51.24
CA ASP A 12 34.87 59.85 -50.94
C ASP A 12 35.17 59.94 -49.45
N THR A 13 35.35 58.77 -48.82
CA THR A 13 36.54 58.40 -48.04
C THR A 13 36.19 57.12 -47.29
N SER A 14 36.83 56.03 -47.72
CA SER A 14 37.15 54.89 -46.88
C SER A 14 37.56 55.34 -45.48
N ASN A 15 36.79 54.97 -44.47
CA ASN A 15 37.29 54.84 -43.12
C ASN A 15 36.68 53.60 -42.46
N THR A 16 37.23 52.45 -42.80
CA THR A 16 37.37 51.35 -41.85
C THR A 16 38.11 51.91 -40.63
N SER A 17 37.40 52.22 -39.55
CA SER A 17 37.99 52.33 -38.22
C SER A 17 36.89 52.33 -37.17
N GLY A 18 36.67 51.13 -36.62
CA GLY A 18 36.58 50.94 -35.18
C GLY A 18 35.46 51.68 -34.47
N ASN A 19 34.28 51.08 -34.44
CA ASN A 19 33.61 50.96 -33.16
C ASN A 19 33.06 49.54 -32.97
N GLU A 20 33.99 48.59 -33.02
CA GLU A 20 33.83 47.18 -32.58
C GLU A 20 33.68 47.06 -31.04
N ASN A 21 33.43 48.17 -30.32
CA ASN A 21 33.43 48.22 -28.86
C ASN A 21 32.02 48.37 -28.28
N ASN A 22 30.99 47.76 -28.89
CA ASN A 22 29.70 47.65 -28.22
C ASN A 22 29.60 46.31 -27.47
N PRO A 23 30.01 46.23 -26.18
CA PRO A 23 29.91 45.00 -25.39
C PRO A 23 28.47 44.54 -25.18
N LEU A 24 27.45 45.33 -25.53
CA LEU A 24 26.06 44.86 -25.51
C LEU A 24 25.69 44.00 -26.74
N LEU A 25 26.47 44.07 -27.82
CA LEU A 25 26.35 43.18 -28.98
C LEU A 25 27.35 42.02 -28.89
N SER A 26 28.50 42.25 -28.25
CA SER A 26 29.57 41.25 -28.11
C SER A 26 29.46 40.42 -26.83
N SER A 27 28.83 40.93 -25.77
CA SER A 27 28.96 40.38 -24.41
C SER A 27 27.65 40.09 -23.69
N SER A 28 26.46 40.33 -24.24
CA SER A 28 25.22 40.11 -23.49
C SER A 28 23.96 40.01 -24.36
N GLY A 29 23.19 38.92 -24.24
CA GLY A 29 21.72 39.06 -24.32
C GLY A 29 20.89 37.93 -24.93
N GLY A 30 21.49 36.94 -25.60
CA GLY A 30 20.71 35.92 -26.33
C GLY A 30 20.70 34.54 -25.71
N LEU A 31 21.75 34.17 -24.99
CA LEU A 31 21.99 32.81 -24.55
C LEU A 31 22.65 32.91 -23.19
N VAL A 32 22.03 32.27 -22.22
CA VAL A 32 22.52 31.99 -20.87
C VAL A 32 24.06 31.89 -20.83
N SER A 33 24.72 32.52 -19.85
CA SER A 33 26.20 32.44 -19.71
C SER A 33 26.65 30.97 -19.72
N GLU A 34 27.81 30.62 -20.31
CA GLU A 34 28.26 29.21 -20.42
C GLU A 34 28.14 28.43 -19.10
N LEU A 35 28.55 29.07 -17.99
CA LEU A 35 28.43 28.51 -16.65
C LEU A 35 26.97 28.33 -16.20
N GLU A 36 26.12 29.31 -16.51
CA GLU A 36 24.71 29.29 -16.12
C GLU A 36 23.93 28.23 -16.93
N GLN A 37 24.31 27.98 -18.19
CA GLN A 37 23.73 26.92 -19.01
C GLN A 37 24.20 25.53 -18.53
N GLU A 38 25.47 25.38 -18.18
CA GLU A 38 26.01 24.16 -17.57
C GLU A 38 25.29 23.82 -16.26
N VAL A 39 25.05 24.83 -15.42
CA VAL A 39 24.30 24.68 -14.16
C VAL A 39 22.85 24.26 -14.43
N LEU A 40 22.16 24.86 -15.40
CA LEU A 40 20.79 24.47 -15.77
C LEU A 40 20.71 23.04 -16.31
N ASP A 41 21.67 22.63 -17.13
CA ASP A 41 21.75 21.26 -17.66
C ASP A 41 21.99 20.24 -16.54
N GLU A 42 22.82 20.57 -15.55
CA GLU A 42 23.01 19.73 -14.36
C GLU A 42 21.79 19.70 -13.44
N TYR A 43 21.07 20.82 -13.27
CA TYR A 43 19.79 20.80 -12.56
C TYR A 43 18.72 19.99 -13.29
N ALA A 44 18.68 20.04 -14.62
CA ALA A 44 17.77 19.23 -15.42
C ALA A 44 18.08 17.73 -15.27
N ARG A 45 19.36 17.35 -15.32
CA ARG A 45 19.80 15.97 -15.02
C ARG A 45 19.49 15.56 -13.60
N LEU A 46 19.74 16.43 -12.63
CA LEU A 46 19.47 16.15 -11.22
C LEU A 46 17.97 15.93 -11.00
N LEU A 47 17.13 16.79 -11.58
CA LEU A 47 15.69 16.63 -11.52
C LEU A 47 15.24 15.31 -12.17
N GLU A 48 15.78 14.97 -13.33
CA GLU A 48 15.49 13.69 -13.98
C GLU A 48 15.93 12.50 -13.10
N ASN A 49 17.09 12.59 -12.46
CA ASN A 49 17.59 11.55 -11.55
C ASN A 49 16.74 11.44 -10.28
N VAL A 50 16.29 12.56 -9.72
CA VAL A 50 15.40 12.59 -8.54
C VAL A 50 14.03 12.02 -8.89
N ASN A 51 13.49 12.34 -10.07
CA ASN A 51 12.24 11.75 -10.55
C ASN A 51 12.37 10.23 -10.77
N LYS A 52 13.45 9.77 -11.42
CA LYS A 52 13.75 8.33 -11.57
C LYS A 52 13.88 7.63 -10.23
N LEU A 53 14.51 8.27 -9.25
CA LEU A 53 14.66 7.74 -7.90
C LEU A 53 13.30 7.69 -7.19
N GLY A 54 12.48 8.73 -7.32
CA GLY A 54 11.11 8.77 -6.80
C GLY A 54 10.24 7.65 -7.37
N ASP A 55 10.27 7.46 -8.69
CA ASP A 55 9.56 6.39 -9.37
C ASP A 55 10.05 5.00 -8.92
N ALA A 56 11.37 4.82 -8.78
CA ALA A 56 11.95 3.56 -8.30
C ALA A 56 11.53 3.27 -6.85
N LEU A 57 11.50 4.28 -5.97
CA LEU A 57 11.04 4.16 -4.59
C LEU A 57 9.54 3.86 -4.53
N ALA A 58 8.71 4.51 -5.34
CA ALA A 58 7.28 4.24 -5.41
C ALA A 58 7.00 2.80 -5.85
N ASN A 59 7.68 2.34 -6.91
CA ASN A 59 7.59 0.94 -7.38
C ASN A 59 8.05 -0.07 -6.32
N LEU A 60 9.11 0.26 -5.58
CA LEU A 60 9.64 -0.58 -4.50
C LEU A 60 8.75 -0.53 -3.24
N ALA A 61 8.01 0.55 -3.00
CA ALA A 61 7.05 0.60 -1.91
C ALA A 61 5.80 -0.24 -2.22
N ASP A 62 5.33 -0.24 -3.47
CA ASP A 62 4.08 -0.90 -3.86
C ASP A 62 4.20 -2.43 -4.00
N ASN A 63 5.31 -2.96 -4.53
CA ASN A 63 5.38 -4.39 -4.93
C ASN A 63 5.86 -5.38 -3.84
N PRO A 64 7.04 -5.24 -3.21
CA PRO A 64 7.56 -6.22 -2.25
C PRO A 64 6.88 -6.17 -0.87
N ALA A 65 6.31 -5.02 -0.47
CA ALA A 65 5.67 -4.88 0.83
C ALA A 65 4.37 -5.69 0.92
N SER A 66 3.59 -5.73 -0.16
CA SER A 66 2.34 -6.48 -0.26
C SER A 66 2.57 -8.01 -0.14
N LEU A 67 3.49 -8.55 -0.95
CA LEU A 67 3.76 -9.99 -0.98
C LEU A 67 4.31 -10.54 0.34
N THR A 68 5.16 -9.76 1.01
CA THR A 68 5.73 -10.15 2.31
C THR A 68 4.68 -10.08 3.43
N LEU A 69 3.82 -9.07 3.44
CA LEU A 69 2.68 -8.98 4.37
C LEU A 69 1.68 -10.11 4.17
N ASP A 70 1.35 -10.46 2.93
CA ASP A 70 0.46 -11.58 2.61
C ASP A 70 1.07 -12.92 3.05
N GLY A 71 2.38 -13.09 2.85
CA GLY A 71 3.14 -14.23 3.35
C GLY A 71 3.08 -14.36 4.88
N LEU A 72 3.30 -13.25 5.61
CA LEU A 72 3.21 -13.22 7.07
C LEU A 72 1.80 -13.52 7.57
N ARG A 73 0.77 -12.97 6.94
CA ARG A 73 -0.63 -13.21 7.30
C ARG A 73 -1.05 -14.66 7.05
N LEU A 74 -0.60 -15.26 5.95
CA LEU A 74 -0.81 -16.67 5.68
C LEU A 74 -0.10 -17.55 6.71
N LEU A 75 1.12 -17.17 7.08
CA LEU A 75 1.91 -17.88 8.08
C LEU A 75 1.21 -17.83 9.45
N GLU A 76 0.75 -16.65 9.88
CA GLU A 76 -0.02 -16.46 11.12
C GLU A 76 -1.25 -17.37 11.17
N ARG A 77 -2.06 -17.42 10.10
CA ARG A 77 -3.25 -18.28 10.06
C ARG A 77 -2.87 -19.77 10.19
N LYS A 78 -1.80 -20.20 9.53
CA LYS A 78 -1.33 -21.59 9.59
C LYS A 78 -0.82 -21.94 10.98
N THR A 79 0.02 -21.10 11.58
CA THR A 79 0.58 -21.35 12.91
C THR A 79 -0.46 -21.23 14.01
N ALA A 80 -1.43 -20.31 13.90
CA ALA A 80 -2.57 -20.21 14.82
C ALA A 80 -3.43 -21.49 14.78
N THR A 81 -3.63 -22.07 13.60
CA THR A 81 -4.33 -23.35 13.44
C THR A 81 -3.56 -24.48 14.11
N VAL A 82 -2.25 -24.60 13.85
CA VAL A 82 -1.40 -25.61 14.48
C VAL A 82 -1.36 -25.45 16.01
N TYR A 83 -1.21 -24.22 16.50
CA TYR A 83 -1.21 -23.92 17.94
C TYR A 83 -2.53 -24.33 18.60
N THR A 84 -3.67 -24.04 17.96
CA THR A 84 -4.99 -24.41 18.49
C THR A 84 -5.16 -25.92 18.53
N LEU A 85 -4.80 -26.64 17.47
CA LEU A 85 -4.86 -28.10 17.44
C LEU A 85 -3.94 -28.73 18.49
N LEU A 86 -2.74 -28.20 18.66
CA LEU A 86 -1.80 -28.64 19.69
C LEU A 86 -2.34 -28.36 21.09
N LYS A 87 -2.92 -27.18 21.32
CA LYS A 87 -3.51 -26.84 22.63
C LYS A 87 -4.68 -27.75 22.96
N ALA A 88 -5.56 -28.03 21.98
CA ALA A 88 -6.67 -28.95 22.16
C ALA A 88 -6.19 -30.39 22.41
N SER A 89 -5.16 -30.85 21.70
CA SER A 89 -4.61 -32.19 21.90
C SER A 89 -3.97 -32.35 23.28
N VAL A 90 -3.15 -31.38 23.70
CA VAL A 90 -2.52 -31.36 25.02
C VAL A 90 -3.57 -31.29 26.12
N TYR A 91 -4.58 -30.42 26.00
CA TYR A 91 -5.65 -30.32 26.98
C TYR A 91 -6.43 -31.62 27.11
N SER A 92 -6.76 -32.26 25.98
CA SER A 92 -7.46 -33.55 25.97
C SER A 92 -6.66 -34.64 26.68
N ILE A 93 -5.35 -34.72 26.42
CA ILE A 93 -4.46 -35.72 27.04
C ILE A 93 -4.34 -35.49 28.55
N VAL A 94 -4.07 -34.25 28.97
CA VAL A 94 -3.91 -33.91 30.39
C VAL A 94 -5.19 -34.19 31.17
N LEU A 95 -6.34 -33.81 30.60
CA LEU A 95 -7.64 -34.06 31.22
C LEU A 95 -7.96 -35.55 31.32
N GLN A 96 -7.72 -36.33 30.27
CA GLN A 96 -7.88 -37.78 30.30
C GLN A 96 -6.98 -38.44 31.36
N GLN A 97 -5.75 -37.97 31.51
CA GLN A 97 -4.82 -38.49 32.51
C GLN A 97 -5.22 -38.13 33.95
N GLN A 98 -5.76 -36.92 34.18
CA GLN A 98 -6.37 -36.57 35.46
C GLN A 98 -7.54 -37.50 35.77
N ILE A 99 -8.45 -37.72 34.81
CA ILE A 99 -9.59 -38.62 34.99
C ILE A 99 -9.15 -40.07 35.29
N ILE A 100 -8.11 -40.58 34.62
CA ILE A 100 -7.59 -41.93 34.86
C ILE A 100 -6.91 -42.03 36.23
N ASN A 101 -6.03 -41.10 36.55
CA ASN A 101 -5.29 -41.09 37.82
C ASN A 101 -6.21 -40.83 39.02
N ASP A 102 -7.20 -39.94 38.88
CA ASP A 102 -8.19 -39.64 39.92
C ASP A 102 -9.29 -40.73 39.97
N GLY A 103 -9.58 -41.39 38.84
CA GLY A 103 -10.52 -42.51 38.73
C GLY A 103 -10.03 -43.80 39.40
N GLU A 104 -8.72 -44.01 39.48
CA GLU A 104 -8.11 -45.08 40.30
C GLU A 104 -8.25 -44.83 41.81
N ALA A 105 -8.52 -43.59 42.25
CA ALA A 105 -8.83 -43.26 43.64
C ALA A 105 -10.35 -43.21 43.94
N GLY A 106 -11.22 -43.33 42.92
CA GLY A 106 -12.66 -43.06 43.01
C GLY A 106 -13.60 -44.26 42.82
N THR A 107 -13.10 -45.48 42.61
CA THR A 107 -13.93 -46.68 42.38
C THR A 107 -14.40 -47.37 43.68
N ALA A 108 -14.60 -46.61 44.77
CA ALA A 108 -15.13 -47.14 46.04
C ALA A 108 -16.34 -46.37 46.62
N ALA A 109 -16.95 -45.41 45.92
CA ALA A 109 -18.21 -44.82 46.39
C ALA A 109 -19.06 -44.23 45.26
N GLY A 110 -20.21 -44.83 44.98
CA GLY A 110 -21.28 -44.16 44.23
C GLY A 110 -21.90 -44.96 43.09
N THR A 111 -22.36 -46.18 43.34
CA THR A 111 -23.47 -46.76 42.56
C THR A 111 -24.75 -46.06 43.00
N ASP A 112 -25.29 -45.16 42.19
CA ASP A 112 -26.74 -44.87 42.03
C ASP A 112 -26.91 -43.50 41.32
N GLY A 113 -27.75 -43.47 40.28
CA GLY A 113 -27.96 -42.27 39.47
C GLY A 113 -28.52 -42.60 38.08
N GLY A 114 -29.68 -43.26 38.06
CA GLY A 114 -30.41 -43.57 36.84
C GLY A 114 -30.76 -42.31 36.05
N TYR A 115 -30.40 -42.29 34.77
CA TYR A 115 -30.79 -41.25 33.82
C TYR A 115 -32.27 -41.44 33.43
N GLY A 116 -33.14 -40.64 34.05
CA GLY A 116 -34.55 -40.51 33.64
C GLY A 116 -34.64 -39.64 32.38
N TYR A 117 -35.03 -40.22 31.26
CA TYR A 117 -35.49 -39.46 30.08
C TYR A 117 -36.91 -38.95 30.36
N GLN A 118 -37.08 -37.64 30.42
CA GLN A 118 -38.39 -36.99 30.42
C GLN A 118 -38.90 -36.94 28.97
N HIS A 119 -39.95 -37.69 28.68
CA HIS A 119 -40.69 -37.62 27.42
C HIS A 119 -41.83 -36.61 27.63
N ASP A 120 -41.64 -35.38 27.14
CA ASP A 120 -42.71 -34.38 27.10
C ASP A 120 -43.66 -34.73 25.95
N GLU A 121 -44.75 -35.43 26.27
CA GLU A 121 -45.83 -35.71 25.32
C GLU A 121 -47.13 -35.10 25.87
N SER A 122 -47.21 -33.77 25.82
CA SER A 122 -48.43 -33.03 26.16
C SER A 122 -48.97 -32.30 24.94
N GLY A 123 -50.05 -32.86 24.38
CA GLY A 123 -51.21 -32.04 24.04
C GLY A 123 -51.64 -32.01 22.57
N MET A 124 -52.24 -33.09 22.07
CA MET A 124 -53.22 -33.01 20.98
C MET A 124 -54.21 -34.18 21.04
N GLN A 125 -55.31 -34.10 21.79
CA GLN A 125 -56.58 -34.75 21.38
C GLN A 125 -57.80 -34.36 22.24
N GLY A 126 -58.89 -34.00 21.56
CA GLY A 126 -60.30 -34.14 22.01
C GLY A 126 -60.83 -32.94 22.81
N GLY A 127 -61.87 -32.21 22.42
CA GLY A 127 -63.02 -32.58 21.57
C GLY A 127 -64.26 -32.76 22.46
N ASP A 128 -65.14 -31.77 22.42
CA ASP A 128 -66.57 -31.75 22.77
C ASP A 128 -67.06 -32.26 24.14
N GLY A 129 -67.81 -31.40 24.83
CA GLY A 129 -68.51 -31.74 26.07
C GLY A 129 -69.34 -30.59 26.62
N ASP A 130 -70.41 -30.25 25.93
CA ASP A 130 -71.53 -29.43 26.39
C ASP A 130 -72.04 -29.86 27.78
N THR A 131 -72.10 -28.95 28.77
CA THR A 131 -73.02 -29.05 29.92
C THR A 131 -73.36 -27.65 30.46
N VAL A 132 -74.39 -27.10 29.83
CA VAL A 132 -75.43 -26.16 30.26
C VAL A 132 -75.75 -26.12 31.78
N MET A 133 -75.84 -24.89 32.31
CA MET A 133 -76.71 -24.36 33.40
C MET A 133 -76.69 -25.03 34.79
N ARG A 134 -76.46 -24.24 35.84
CA ARG A 134 -77.51 -23.45 36.53
C ARG A 134 -76.92 -22.52 37.59
#